data_AF-A0A421K8S9-F1
#
_entry.id   AF-A0A421K8S9-F1
#
_cell.length_a   1.000
_cell.length_b   1.000
_cell.length_c   1.000
_cell.angle_alpha   90.00
_cell.angle_beta   90.00
_cell.angle_gamma   90.00
#
_symmetry.space_group_name_H-M   'P 1'
#
loop_
_entity.id
_entity.type
_entity.pdbx_description
1 polymer ?
#
loop_
_entity_poly.entity_id
_entity_poly.type
_entity_poly.pdbx_seq_one_letter_code
_entity_poly.pdbx_strand_id
1 'polypeptide(L)'
;MNSIPERKDVPVRDTWELSSLYPDDASWNSSLAELETAIPRVAEFKGTLGKSSRNLAKALEYIVNTLGQLEERLGYYVMLRQSENLGDGKVQGLYARYMNVATKLGAEMSWMEPEILAIDDKVMQSFLEDRLLAEFKVYLSKLLRFKPHILSGKEENLLAKQIESSQVPPETFSALTNADMEFGTVHTSKGDEPLTQSTYSSLLLNSDRRVREEAYRKFYRVFKGHKNTLGSLLAGSILRDKYLAEVRGYPSALAKALYRDNISMD
;
A
#
# COMPACT_ATOMS: atom_id res chain seq x y z
N MET A 1 -32.42 -27.96 3.34
CA MET A 1 -30.99 -27.68 3.58
C MET A 1 -30.74 -26.27 3.07
N ASN A 2 -30.30 -25.34 3.92
CA ASN A 2 -29.89 -24.02 3.44
C ASN A 2 -28.47 -24.18 2.86
N SER A 3 -28.36 -24.17 1.53
CA SER A 3 -27.08 -24.11 0.83
C SER A 3 -26.61 -22.66 0.73
N ILE A 4 -25.30 -22.43 0.80
CA ILE A 4 -24.71 -21.14 0.47
C ILE A 4 -24.82 -20.98 -1.06
N PRO A 5 -25.50 -19.96 -1.59
CA PRO A 5 -25.65 -19.78 -3.03
C PRO A 5 -24.30 -19.45 -3.68
N GLU A 6 -24.07 -19.93 -4.91
CA GLU A 6 -22.95 -19.42 -5.70
C GLU A 6 -23.24 -17.99 -6.15
N ARG A 7 -22.19 -17.22 -6.47
CA ARG A 7 -22.35 -15.82 -6.92
C ARG A 7 -23.34 -15.67 -8.08
N LYS A 8 -23.34 -16.61 -9.03
CA LYS A 8 -24.23 -16.62 -10.20
C LYS A 8 -25.71 -16.86 -9.84
N ASP A 9 -25.97 -17.40 -8.66
CA ASP A 9 -27.32 -17.73 -8.16
C ASP A 9 -27.89 -16.62 -7.26
N VAL A 10 -27.11 -15.58 -6.97
CA VAL A 10 -27.57 -14.41 -6.19
C VAL A 10 -28.49 -13.54 -7.05
N PRO A 11 -29.69 -13.16 -6.58
CA PRO A 11 -30.58 -12.27 -7.33
C PRO A 11 -29.92 -10.93 -7.66
N VAL A 12 -30.03 -10.45 -8.91
CA VAL A 12 -29.40 -9.20 -9.37
C VAL A 12 -29.76 -8.00 -8.50
N ARG A 13 -30.98 -7.93 -7.95
CA ARG A 13 -31.41 -6.86 -7.03
C ARG A 13 -30.61 -6.79 -5.73
N ASP A 14 -29.95 -7.90 -5.36
CA ASP A 14 -29.10 -8.03 -4.18
C ASP A 14 -27.60 -7.89 -4.56
N THR A 15 -27.32 -7.39 -5.77
CA THR A 15 -25.97 -7.14 -6.29
C THR A 15 -25.74 -5.66 -6.57
N TRP A 16 -24.48 -5.21 -6.52
CA TRP A 16 -24.12 -3.89 -7.04
C TRP A 16 -24.20 -3.84 -8.56
N GLU A 17 -24.31 -2.64 -9.09
CA GLU A 17 -24.38 -2.34 -10.52
C GLU A 17 -23.04 -1.71 -10.93
N LEU A 18 -22.39 -2.23 -11.98
CA LEU A 18 -21.05 -1.79 -12.40
C LEU A 18 -21.05 -1.07 -13.76
N SER A 19 -22.20 -0.92 -14.43
CA SER A 19 -22.32 -0.29 -15.74
C SER A 19 -21.92 1.18 -15.75
N SER A 20 -22.01 1.86 -14.61
CA SER A 20 -21.46 3.21 -14.44
C SER A 20 -19.94 3.27 -14.60
N LEU A 21 -19.23 2.16 -14.33
CA LEU A 21 -17.81 1.99 -14.64
C LEU A 21 -17.64 1.40 -16.03
N TYR A 22 -18.17 0.21 -16.31
CA TYR A 22 -18.19 -0.35 -17.66
C TYR A 22 -19.44 -1.19 -17.87
N PRO A 23 -20.15 -1.02 -18.99
CA PRO A 23 -21.39 -1.78 -19.25
C PRO A 23 -21.13 -3.28 -19.36
N ASP A 24 -19.94 -3.68 -19.83
CA ASP A 24 -19.53 -5.07 -19.97
C ASP A 24 -18.00 -5.20 -20.02
N ASP A 25 -17.54 -6.47 -19.97
CA ASP A 25 -16.13 -6.82 -20.09
C ASP A 25 -15.53 -6.41 -21.44
N ALA A 26 -16.33 -6.32 -22.50
CA ALA A 26 -15.84 -5.96 -23.83
C ALA A 26 -15.42 -4.48 -23.88
N SER A 27 -16.25 -3.61 -23.31
CA SER A 27 -15.99 -2.18 -23.16
C SER A 27 -14.79 -1.93 -22.26
N TRP A 28 -14.67 -2.70 -21.17
CA TRP A 28 -13.49 -2.68 -20.31
C TRP A 28 -12.21 -3.08 -21.09
N ASN A 29 -12.28 -4.14 -21.89
CA ASN A 29 -11.14 -4.58 -22.71
C ASN A 29 -10.67 -3.52 -23.71
N SER A 30 -11.61 -2.82 -24.35
CA SER A 30 -11.30 -1.71 -25.24
C SER A 30 -10.60 -0.57 -24.52
N SER A 31 -11.07 -0.18 -23.33
CA SER A 31 -10.41 0.86 -22.53
C SER A 31 -9.05 0.43 -21.98
N LEU A 32 -8.85 -0.86 -21.68
CA LEU A 32 -7.51 -1.35 -21.31
C LEU A 32 -6.52 -1.19 -22.47
N ALA A 33 -6.94 -1.53 -23.69
CA ALA A 33 -6.12 -1.34 -24.89
C ALA A 33 -5.86 0.15 -25.18
N GLU A 34 -6.83 1.02 -24.93
CA GLU A 34 -6.64 2.48 -24.98
C GLU A 34 -5.54 2.92 -24.01
N LEU A 35 -5.59 2.46 -22.75
CA LEU A 35 -4.56 2.78 -21.77
C LEU A 35 -3.17 2.28 -22.23
N GLU A 36 -3.08 1.03 -22.69
CA GLU A 36 -1.83 0.44 -23.19
C GLU A 36 -1.20 1.25 -24.33
N THR A 37 -2.03 1.75 -25.25
CA THR A 37 -1.57 2.55 -26.40
C THR A 37 -1.25 3.99 -26.04
N ALA A 38 -1.82 4.51 -24.95
CA ALA A 38 -1.57 5.85 -24.46
C ALA A 38 -0.26 5.95 -23.64
N ILE A 39 0.12 4.90 -22.91
CA ILE A 39 1.33 4.86 -22.05
C ILE A 39 2.61 5.41 -22.72
N PRO A 40 2.98 5.04 -23.97
CA PRO A 40 4.25 5.49 -24.57
C PRO A 40 4.40 7.01 -24.65
N ARG A 41 3.29 7.75 -24.72
CA ARG A 41 3.28 9.21 -24.79
C ARG A 41 3.79 9.87 -23.51
N VAL A 42 3.77 9.17 -22.37
CA VAL A 42 4.35 9.67 -21.11
C VAL A 42 5.82 10.09 -21.30
N ALA A 43 6.58 9.34 -22.10
CA ALA A 43 7.99 9.64 -22.35
C ALA A 43 8.23 11.02 -23.02
N GLU A 44 7.25 11.57 -23.73
CA GLU A 44 7.36 12.89 -24.39
C GLU A 44 7.53 14.04 -23.38
N PHE A 45 7.06 13.86 -22.14
CA PHE A 45 7.11 14.87 -21.09
C PHE A 45 8.42 14.84 -20.28
N LYS A 46 9.20 13.77 -20.39
CA LYS A 46 10.42 13.58 -19.62
C LYS A 46 11.49 14.61 -19.96
N GLY A 47 12.10 15.20 -18.94
CA GLY A 47 13.08 16.28 -19.07
C GLY A 47 12.48 17.60 -19.53
N THR A 48 11.16 17.79 -19.42
CA THR A 48 10.47 19.02 -19.85
C THR A 48 9.76 19.76 -18.74
N LEU A 49 9.56 19.14 -17.57
CA LEU A 49 8.65 19.63 -16.53
C LEU A 49 9.12 20.97 -15.94
N GLY A 50 10.44 21.13 -15.75
CA GLY A 50 11.04 22.36 -15.25
C GLY A 50 11.18 23.49 -16.27
N LYS A 51 10.88 23.26 -17.57
CA LYS A 51 11.13 24.26 -18.63
C LYS A 51 10.11 25.40 -18.65
N SER A 52 8.87 25.14 -18.25
CA SER A 52 7.81 26.16 -18.10
C SER A 52 6.60 25.61 -17.34
N SER A 53 5.82 26.49 -16.72
CA SER A 53 4.52 26.16 -16.11
C SER A 53 3.58 25.46 -17.08
N ARG A 54 3.57 25.88 -18.36
CA ARG A 54 2.79 25.27 -19.43
C ARG A 54 3.19 23.81 -19.70
N ASN A 55 4.47 23.49 -19.68
CA ASN A 55 4.92 22.10 -19.89
C ASN A 55 4.53 21.22 -18.70
N LEU A 56 4.73 21.72 -17.48
CA LEU A 56 4.30 21.03 -16.26
C LEU A 56 2.78 20.78 -16.28
N ALA A 57 1.98 21.80 -16.58
CA ALA A 57 0.53 21.69 -16.66
C ALA A 57 0.07 20.66 -17.70
N LYS A 58 0.68 20.67 -18.91
CA LYS A 58 0.37 19.67 -19.94
C LYS A 58 0.71 18.24 -19.52
N ALA A 59 1.84 18.05 -18.83
CA ALA A 59 2.23 16.75 -18.34
C ALA A 59 1.28 16.25 -17.24
N LEU A 60 0.92 17.10 -16.29
CA LEU A 60 -0.01 16.76 -15.21
C LEU A 60 -1.42 16.46 -15.76
N GLU A 61 -1.90 17.26 -16.70
CA GLU A 61 -3.20 17.02 -17.35
C GLU A 61 -3.23 15.67 -18.08
N TYR A 62 -2.16 15.31 -18.76
CA TYR A 62 -2.10 14.03 -19.44
C TYR A 62 -1.92 12.86 -18.46
N ILE A 63 -0.95 12.94 -17.55
CA ILE A 63 -0.56 11.81 -16.71
C ILE A 63 -1.53 11.63 -15.54
N VAL A 64 -1.85 12.71 -14.82
CA VAL A 64 -2.66 12.65 -13.60
C VAL A 64 -4.15 12.62 -13.93
N ASN A 65 -4.62 13.51 -14.81
CA ASN A 65 -6.05 13.54 -15.15
C ASN A 65 -6.38 12.47 -16.19
N THR A 66 -5.80 12.54 -17.39
CA THR A 66 -6.21 11.65 -18.50
C THR A 66 -5.90 10.18 -18.20
N LEU A 67 -4.62 9.84 -17.98
CA LEU A 67 -4.22 8.45 -17.73
C LEU A 67 -4.66 7.98 -16.35
N GLY A 68 -4.51 8.81 -15.32
CA GLY A 68 -4.88 8.46 -13.95
C GLY A 68 -6.37 8.12 -13.81
N GLN A 69 -7.28 8.92 -14.37
CA GLN A 69 -8.72 8.61 -14.29
C GLN A 69 -9.09 7.36 -15.10
N LEU A 70 -8.47 7.14 -16.26
CA LEU A 70 -8.68 5.93 -17.06
C LEU A 70 -8.22 4.68 -16.32
N GLU A 71 -7.01 4.73 -15.76
CA GLU A 71 -6.41 3.63 -14.99
C GLU A 71 -7.21 3.34 -13.72
N GLU A 72 -7.63 4.37 -12.97
CA GLU A 72 -8.44 4.24 -11.77
C GLU A 72 -9.79 3.57 -12.07
N ARG A 73 -10.48 4.00 -13.13
CA ARG A 73 -11.76 3.41 -13.57
C ARG A 73 -11.60 1.95 -13.97
N LEU A 74 -10.54 1.62 -14.72
CA LEU A 74 -10.21 0.24 -15.10
C LEU A 74 -9.97 -0.65 -13.88
N GLY A 75 -9.20 -0.14 -12.91
CA GLY A 75 -8.84 -0.84 -11.69
C GLY A 75 -10.04 -1.13 -10.80
N TYR A 76 -10.86 -0.11 -10.48
CA TYR A 76 -12.04 -0.31 -9.65
C TYR A 76 -13.02 -1.32 -10.23
N TYR A 77 -13.21 -1.33 -11.55
CA TYR A 77 -14.10 -2.31 -12.19
C TYR A 77 -13.65 -3.74 -11.91
N VAL A 78 -12.37 -4.07 -12.16
CA VAL A 78 -11.88 -5.44 -11.96
C VAL A 78 -11.75 -5.82 -10.49
N MET A 79 -11.42 -4.88 -9.61
CA MET A 79 -11.36 -5.13 -8.16
C MET A 79 -12.76 -5.42 -7.58
N LEU A 80 -13.79 -4.68 -8.01
CA LEU A 80 -15.17 -4.95 -7.63
C LEU A 80 -15.61 -6.31 -8.18
N ARG A 81 -15.35 -6.60 -9.46
CA ARG A 81 -15.63 -7.92 -10.04
C ARG A 81 -14.95 -9.06 -9.28
N GLN A 82 -13.69 -8.88 -8.87
CA GLN A 82 -12.95 -9.89 -8.10
C GLN A 82 -13.57 -10.12 -6.72
N SER A 83 -14.14 -9.09 -6.12
CA SER A 83 -14.84 -9.16 -4.83
C SER A 83 -16.17 -9.92 -4.91
N GLU A 84 -16.74 -10.11 -6.11
CA GLU A 84 -17.96 -10.89 -6.33
C GLU A 84 -17.73 -12.39 -6.16
N ASN A 85 -16.60 -12.88 -6.67
CA ASN A 85 -16.16 -14.27 -6.56
C ASN A 85 -14.67 -14.37 -6.87
N LEU A 86 -13.85 -14.45 -5.81
CA LEU A 86 -12.40 -14.55 -5.95
C LEU A 86 -11.96 -15.83 -6.69
N GLY A 87 -12.78 -16.88 -6.70
CA GLY A 87 -12.50 -18.15 -7.38
C GLY A 87 -12.81 -18.15 -8.89
N ASP A 88 -13.36 -17.07 -9.44
CA ASP A 88 -13.66 -16.97 -10.86
C ASP A 88 -12.39 -16.73 -11.69
N GLY A 89 -11.94 -17.75 -12.43
CA GLY A 89 -10.75 -17.68 -13.28
C GLY A 89 -10.83 -16.62 -14.39
N LYS A 90 -12.03 -16.28 -14.89
CA LYS A 90 -12.20 -15.20 -15.86
C LYS A 90 -11.85 -13.85 -15.24
N VAL A 91 -12.37 -13.60 -14.03
CA VAL A 91 -12.13 -12.35 -13.32
C VAL A 91 -10.68 -12.23 -12.85
N GLN A 92 -10.09 -13.34 -12.38
CA GLN A 92 -8.66 -13.39 -12.10
C GLN A 92 -7.81 -13.01 -13.33
N GLY A 93 -8.21 -13.47 -14.53
CA GLY A 93 -7.56 -13.10 -15.78
C GLY A 93 -7.68 -11.61 -16.13
N LEU A 94 -8.85 -11.00 -15.91
CA LEU A 94 -9.03 -9.55 -16.10
C LEU A 94 -8.14 -8.75 -15.14
N TYR A 95 -8.15 -9.11 -13.86
CA TYR A 95 -7.32 -8.49 -12.84
C TYR A 95 -5.82 -8.60 -13.17
N ALA A 96 -5.35 -9.79 -13.56
CA ALA A 96 -3.95 -9.98 -13.93
C ALA A 96 -3.51 -9.11 -15.12
N ARG A 97 -4.40 -8.94 -16.12
CA ARG A 97 -4.14 -8.07 -17.27
C ARG A 97 -4.09 -6.60 -16.87
N TYR A 98 -5.02 -6.12 -16.05
CA TYR A 98 -4.96 -4.79 -15.48
C TYR A 98 -3.66 -4.54 -14.73
N MET A 99 -3.28 -5.45 -13.82
CA MET A 99 -2.05 -5.32 -13.03
C MET A 99 -0.80 -5.25 -13.92
N ASN A 100 -0.76 -5.96 -15.04
CA ASN A 100 0.33 -5.88 -16.01
C ASN A 100 0.45 -4.46 -16.60
N VAL A 101 -0.67 -3.89 -17.06
CA VAL A 101 -0.72 -2.55 -17.65
C VAL A 101 -0.43 -1.46 -16.62
N ALA A 102 -1.03 -1.56 -15.43
CA ALA A 102 -0.80 -0.63 -14.33
C ALA A 102 0.67 -0.62 -13.88
N THR A 103 1.31 -1.80 -13.80
CA THR A 103 2.74 -1.91 -13.50
C THR A 103 3.60 -1.23 -14.57
N LYS A 104 3.25 -1.42 -15.84
CA LYS A 104 3.94 -0.77 -16.97
C LYS A 104 3.79 0.75 -16.91
N LEU A 105 2.58 1.26 -16.69
CA LEU A 105 2.34 2.70 -16.52
C LEU A 105 3.16 3.26 -15.34
N GLY A 106 3.13 2.58 -14.19
CA GLY A 106 3.91 2.95 -13.00
C GLY A 106 5.41 3.06 -13.27
N ALA A 107 5.97 2.12 -14.03
CA ALA A 107 7.38 2.17 -14.44
C ALA A 107 7.66 3.38 -15.36
N GLU A 108 6.80 3.62 -16.35
CA GLU A 108 6.93 4.72 -17.31
C GLU A 108 6.75 6.10 -16.68
N MET A 109 6.02 6.23 -15.56
CA MET A 109 5.84 7.50 -14.84
C MET A 109 6.84 7.73 -13.68
N SER A 110 7.68 6.74 -13.36
CA SER A 110 8.56 6.76 -12.18
C SER A 110 9.55 7.95 -12.12
N TRP A 111 9.84 8.57 -13.26
CA TRP A 111 10.71 9.74 -13.35
C TRP A 111 10.01 11.06 -13.01
N MET A 112 8.67 11.12 -13.05
CA MET A 112 7.91 12.37 -12.97
C MET A 112 8.08 13.07 -11.64
N GLU A 113 7.84 12.37 -10.52
CA GLU A 113 7.98 12.95 -9.19
C GLU A 113 9.41 13.44 -8.90
N PRO A 114 10.48 12.64 -9.14
CA PRO A 114 11.86 13.11 -9.01
C PRO A 114 12.15 14.35 -9.86
N GLU A 115 11.65 14.40 -11.10
CA GLU A 115 11.87 15.55 -11.98
C GLU A 115 11.16 16.80 -11.46
N ILE A 116 9.92 16.69 -10.95
CA ILE A 116 9.19 17.81 -10.32
C ILE A 116 9.96 18.32 -9.10
N LEU A 117 10.43 17.40 -8.25
CA LEU A 117 11.16 17.73 -7.02
C LEU A 117 12.54 18.37 -7.29
N ALA A 118 13.13 18.08 -8.45
CA ALA A 118 14.39 18.68 -8.90
C ALA A 118 14.25 20.11 -9.46
N ILE A 119 13.02 20.60 -9.71
CA ILE A 119 12.80 21.98 -10.16
C ILE A 119 13.23 22.94 -9.05
N ASP A 120 13.98 23.99 -9.40
CA ASP A 120 14.42 25.03 -8.46
C ASP A 120 13.22 25.67 -7.73
N ASP A 121 13.39 25.97 -6.44
CA ASP A 121 12.29 26.46 -5.60
C ASP A 121 11.71 27.78 -6.12
N LYS A 122 12.54 28.71 -6.62
CA LYS A 122 12.03 29.99 -7.14
C LYS A 122 11.25 29.78 -8.42
N VAL A 123 11.72 28.87 -9.28
CA VAL A 123 11.02 28.50 -10.52
C VAL A 123 9.68 27.84 -10.18
N MET A 124 9.66 26.88 -9.25
CA MET A 124 8.43 26.20 -8.84
C MET A 124 7.43 27.17 -8.18
N GLN A 125 7.89 28.10 -7.33
CA GLN A 125 7.01 29.11 -6.75
C GLN A 125 6.36 29.97 -7.83
N SER A 126 7.13 30.41 -8.84
CA SER A 126 6.57 31.13 -10.00
C SER A 126 5.56 30.29 -10.79
N PHE A 127 5.80 28.98 -10.95
CA PHE A 127 4.83 28.10 -11.62
C PHE A 127 3.53 27.98 -10.83
N LEU A 128 3.59 27.86 -9.50
CA LEU A 128 2.40 27.73 -8.64
C LEU A 128 1.52 28.99 -8.59
N GLU A 129 2.01 30.13 -9.10
CA GLU A 129 1.23 31.36 -9.30
C GLU A 129 0.47 31.37 -10.64
N ASP A 130 0.87 30.52 -11.59
CA ASP A 130 0.23 30.42 -12.89
C ASP A 130 -1.14 29.72 -12.78
N ARG A 131 -2.16 30.32 -13.39
CA ARG A 131 -3.53 29.78 -13.41
C ARG A 131 -3.61 28.42 -14.09
N LEU A 132 -2.67 28.10 -14.98
CA LEU A 132 -2.57 26.79 -15.62
C LEU A 132 -2.34 25.63 -14.64
N LEU A 133 -1.86 25.93 -13.42
CA LEU A 133 -1.57 24.92 -12.39
C LEU A 133 -2.55 24.97 -11.21
N ALA A 134 -3.62 25.76 -11.32
CA ALA A 134 -4.56 25.98 -10.23
C ALA A 134 -5.18 24.67 -9.71
N GLU A 135 -5.60 23.77 -10.60
CA GLU A 135 -6.17 22.46 -10.23
C GLU A 135 -5.15 21.50 -9.58
N PHE A 136 -3.88 21.61 -9.99
CA PHE A 136 -2.81 20.74 -9.51
C PHE A 136 -2.11 21.28 -8.25
N LYS A 137 -2.48 22.46 -7.77
CA LYS A 137 -1.77 23.13 -6.67
C LYS A 137 -1.71 22.28 -5.41
N VAL A 138 -2.79 21.57 -5.06
CA VAL A 138 -2.81 20.69 -3.88
C VAL A 138 -1.89 19.49 -4.09
N TYR A 139 -1.95 18.85 -5.26
CA TYR A 139 -1.07 17.73 -5.62
C TYR A 139 0.41 18.15 -5.55
N LEU A 140 0.77 19.24 -6.23
CA LEU A 140 2.15 19.76 -6.23
C LEU A 140 2.59 20.18 -4.83
N SER A 141 1.74 20.85 -4.05
CA SER A 141 2.09 21.24 -2.68
C SER A 141 2.36 20.02 -1.79
N LYS A 142 1.55 18.96 -1.90
CA LYS A 142 1.76 17.72 -1.15
C LYS A 142 3.09 17.05 -1.54
N LEU A 143 3.40 17.00 -2.83
CA LEU A 143 4.65 16.45 -3.32
C LEU A 143 5.86 17.28 -2.84
N LEU A 144 5.81 18.60 -3.03
CA LEU A 144 6.89 19.52 -2.67
C LEU A 144 7.17 19.57 -1.16
N ARG A 145 6.18 19.27 -0.31
CA ARG A 145 6.42 19.09 1.14
C ARG A 145 7.51 18.05 1.41
N PHE A 146 7.64 17.00 0.61
CA PHE A 146 8.68 16.01 0.83
C PHE A 146 10.09 16.49 0.45
N LYS A 147 10.24 17.57 -0.32
CA LYS A 147 11.52 18.03 -0.84
C LYS A 147 12.62 18.20 0.23
N PRO A 148 12.37 18.78 1.43
CA PRO A 148 13.37 18.88 2.50
C PRO A 148 13.82 17.53 3.08
N HIS A 149 13.09 16.45 2.81
CA HIS A 149 13.32 15.10 3.32
C HIS A 149 13.86 14.13 2.27
N ILE A 150 14.14 14.63 1.07
CA ILE A 150 14.75 13.89 -0.03
C ILE A 150 16.25 14.15 0.00
N LEU A 151 17.03 13.07 -0.06
CA LEU A 151 18.48 13.13 0.00
C LEU A 151 19.08 13.25 -1.40
N SER A 152 20.41 13.41 -1.46
CA SER A 152 21.09 13.31 -2.74
C SER A 152 20.92 11.91 -3.34
N GLY A 153 21.01 11.79 -4.67
CA GLY A 153 20.87 10.49 -5.33
C GLY A 153 21.86 9.42 -4.84
N LYS A 154 23.05 9.82 -4.36
CA LYS A 154 24.01 8.90 -3.74
C LYS A 154 23.53 8.39 -2.38
N GLU A 155 22.99 9.27 -1.55
CA GLU A 155 22.44 8.92 -0.23
C GLU A 155 21.17 8.06 -0.35
N GLU A 156 20.26 8.42 -1.26
CA GLU A 156 19.07 7.60 -1.55
C GLU A 156 19.44 6.20 -2.02
N ASN A 157 20.47 6.06 -2.87
CA ASN A 157 20.96 4.75 -3.30
C ASN A 157 21.59 3.94 -2.15
N LEU A 158 22.29 4.59 -1.21
CA LEU A 158 22.80 3.91 -0.01
C LEU A 158 21.66 3.41 0.88
N LEU A 159 20.63 4.24 1.10
CA LEU A 159 19.43 3.84 1.84
C LEU A 159 18.70 2.68 1.15
N ALA A 160 18.53 2.75 -0.16
CA ALA A 160 17.87 1.69 -0.94
C ALA A 160 18.59 0.33 -0.78
N LYS A 161 19.93 0.34 -0.80
CA LYS A 161 20.74 -0.88 -0.58
C LYS A 161 20.68 -1.42 0.85
N GLN A 162 20.38 -0.57 1.84
CA GLN A 162 20.26 -0.97 3.23
C GLN A 162 18.90 -1.59 3.57
N ILE A 163 17.88 -1.43 2.70
CA ILE A 163 16.50 -1.87 2.94
C ILE A 163 16.43 -3.33 3.39
N GLU A 164 17.09 -4.26 2.68
CA GLU A 164 17.05 -5.70 3.00
C GLU A 164 17.54 -5.98 4.42
N SER A 165 18.73 -5.48 4.77
CA SER A 165 19.27 -5.63 6.13
C SER A 165 18.38 -4.99 7.21
N SER A 166 17.65 -3.93 6.87
CA SER A 166 16.75 -3.23 7.78
C SER A 166 15.43 -4.00 8.04
N GLN A 167 15.08 -5.00 7.22
CA GLN A 167 13.88 -5.82 7.42
C GLN A 167 14.13 -7.05 8.31
N VAL A 168 15.38 -7.38 8.62
CA VAL A 168 15.72 -8.53 9.45
C VAL A 168 14.97 -8.55 10.80
N PRO A 169 14.84 -7.44 11.56
CA PRO A 169 14.10 -7.48 12.83
C PRO A 169 12.62 -7.88 12.71
N PRO A 170 11.77 -7.22 11.88
CA PRO A 170 10.37 -7.62 11.74
C PRO A 170 10.20 -9.01 11.10
N GLU A 171 11.06 -9.40 10.15
CA GLU A 171 11.00 -10.73 9.53
C GLU A 171 11.33 -11.83 10.54
N THR A 172 12.39 -11.64 11.34
CA THR A 172 12.78 -12.59 12.39
C THR A 172 11.72 -12.66 13.48
N PHE A 173 11.10 -11.53 13.85
CA PHE A 173 9.96 -11.55 14.77
C PHE A 173 8.82 -12.42 14.22
N SER A 174 8.44 -12.22 12.96
CA SER A 174 7.39 -13.00 12.30
C SER A 174 7.73 -14.49 12.27
N ALA A 175 8.94 -14.86 11.83
CA ALA A 175 9.39 -16.25 11.79
C ALA A 175 9.33 -16.90 13.19
N LEU A 176 9.87 -16.22 14.19
CA LEU A 176 9.86 -16.71 15.57
C LEU A 176 8.42 -16.90 16.08
N THR A 177 7.54 -15.91 15.92
CA THR A 177 6.20 -15.95 16.55
C THR A 177 5.16 -16.76 15.79
N ASN A 178 5.38 -17.01 14.50
CA ASN A 178 4.41 -17.67 13.62
C ASN A 178 4.86 -19.05 13.13
N ALA A 179 6.16 -19.37 13.17
CA ALA A 179 6.67 -20.67 12.75
C ALA A 179 7.34 -21.44 13.89
N ASP A 180 8.22 -20.80 14.66
CA ASP A 180 9.09 -21.53 15.61
C ASP A 180 8.48 -21.70 17.01
N MET A 181 7.68 -20.73 17.48
CA MET A 181 7.08 -20.78 18.81
C MET A 181 5.96 -21.83 18.91
N GLU A 182 6.15 -22.82 19.78
CA GLU A 182 5.12 -23.81 20.13
C GLU A 182 4.48 -23.47 21.48
N PHE A 183 3.14 -23.36 21.50
CA PHE A 183 2.38 -23.00 22.71
C PHE A 183 1.66 -24.19 23.38
N GLY A 184 1.71 -25.38 22.76
CA GLY A 184 1.09 -26.60 23.25
C GLY A 184 -0.43 -26.66 23.02
N THR A 185 -1.15 -27.32 23.92
CA THR A 185 -2.62 -27.46 23.87
C THR A 185 -3.28 -26.85 25.10
N VAL A 186 -4.60 -26.63 25.06
CA VAL A 186 -5.43 -26.21 26.20
C VAL A 186 -6.55 -27.22 26.40
N HIS A 187 -6.78 -27.65 27.64
CA HIS A 187 -7.79 -28.66 27.95
C HIS A 187 -9.19 -28.02 27.99
N THR A 188 -10.05 -28.35 27.03
CA THR A 188 -11.42 -27.88 26.95
C THR A 188 -12.43 -29.00 27.24
N SER A 189 -13.72 -28.66 27.36
CA SER A 189 -14.79 -29.65 27.46
C SER A 189 -14.95 -30.53 26.21
N LYS A 190 -14.33 -30.14 25.08
CA LYS A 190 -14.33 -30.90 23.81
C LYS A 190 -13.06 -31.74 23.64
N GLY A 191 -12.14 -31.68 24.60
CA GLY A 191 -10.80 -32.29 24.53
C GLY A 191 -9.68 -31.24 24.44
N ASP A 192 -8.48 -31.71 24.14
CA ASP A 192 -7.30 -30.85 23.99
C ASP A 192 -7.36 -30.09 22.67
N GLU A 193 -7.44 -28.76 22.76
CA GLU A 193 -7.40 -27.88 21.60
C GLU A 193 -5.99 -27.29 21.42
N PRO A 194 -5.40 -27.30 20.22
CA PRO A 194 -4.11 -26.66 19.96
C PRO A 194 -4.13 -25.17 20.28
N LEU A 195 -3.12 -24.71 21.01
CA LEU A 195 -2.89 -23.29 21.28
C LEU A 195 -1.95 -22.72 20.21
N THR A 196 -2.47 -21.78 19.44
CA THR A 196 -1.75 -21.05 18.39
C THR A 196 -2.12 -19.56 18.50
N GLN A 197 -1.45 -18.71 17.72
CA GLN A 197 -1.84 -17.30 17.58
C GLN A 197 -3.33 -17.15 17.19
N SER A 198 -3.81 -17.99 16.26
CA SER A 198 -5.19 -17.92 15.74
C SER A 198 -6.22 -18.47 16.73
N THR A 199 -5.91 -19.57 17.42
CA THR A 199 -6.85 -20.19 18.38
C THR A 199 -6.84 -19.50 19.74
N TYR A 200 -5.84 -18.68 20.05
CA TYR A 200 -5.76 -17.94 21.31
C TYR A 200 -7.01 -17.06 21.55
N SER A 201 -7.41 -16.28 20.55
CA SER A 201 -8.58 -15.40 20.65
C SER A 201 -9.88 -16.17 20.88
N SER A 202 -10.10 -17.30 20.21
CA SER A 202 -11.31 -18.12 20.42
C SER A 202 -11.31 -18.77 21.80
N LEU A 203 -10.15 -19.26 22.27
CA LEU A 203 -10.02 -19.84 23.60
C LEU A 203 -10.25 -18.80 24.72
N LEU A 204 -9.88 -17.54 24.50
CA LEU A 204 -10.18 -16.44 25.42
C LEU A 204 -11.67 -16.05 25.47
N LEU A 205 -12.48 -16.46 24.48
CA LEU A 205 -13.93 -16.25 24.48
C LEU A 205 -14.70 -17.44 25.06
N ASN A 206 -14.02 -18.51 25.46
CA ASN A 206 -14.65 -19.69 26.05
C ASN A 206 -15.40 -19.31 27.34
N SER A 207 -16.58 -19.90 27.56
CA SER A 207 -17.39 -19.63 28.75
C SER A 207 -16.72 -20.13 30.04
N ASP A 208 -15.96 -21.22 29.98
CA ASP A 208 -15.19 -21.74 31.11
C ASP A 208 -13.96 -20.87 31.40
N ARG A 209 -13.93 -20.27 32.60
CA ARG A 209 -12.82 -19.44 33.07
C ARG A 209 -11.49 -20.20 33.12
N ARG A 210 -11.52 -21.51 33.42
CA ARG A 210 -10.31 -22.34 33.50
C ARG A 210 -9.62 -22.43 32.15
N VAL A 211 -10.38 -22.60 31.06
CA VAL A 211 -9.87 -22.62 29.69
C VAL A 211 -9.18 -21.30 29.35
N ARG A 212 -9.83 -20.17 29.63
CA ARG A 212 -9.27 -18.83 29.39
C ARG A 212 -7.96 -18.61 30.16
N GLU A 213 -7.94 -18.98 31.44
CA GLU A 213 -6.75 -18.84 32.29
C GLU A 213 -5.59 -19.73 31.81
N GLU A 214 -5.87 -20.99 31.47
CA GLU A 214 -4.88 -21.92 30.96
C GLU A 214 -4.28 -21.41 29.64
N ALA A 215 -5.12 -20.98 28.70
CA ALA A 215 -4.71 -20.39 27.42
C ALA A 215 -3.79 -19.19 27.62
N TYR A 216 -4.20 -18.20 28.43
CA TYR A 216 -3.40 -17.01 28.74
C TYR A 216 -2.03 -17.39 29.32
N ARG A 217 -2.00 -18.25 30.35
CA ARG A 217 -0.76 -18.60 31.04
C ARG A 217 0.19 -19.41 30.16
N LYS A 218 -0.31 -20.35 29.36
CA LYS A 218 0.52 -21.13 28.43
C LYS A 218 1.07 -20.24 27.32
N PHE A 219 0.22 -19.41 26.72
CA PHE A 219 0.61 -18.50 25.65
C PHE A 219 1.74 -17.54 26.08
N TYR A 220 1.52 -16.78 27.15
CA TYR A 220 2.51 -15.81 27.63
C TYR A 220 3.74 -16.45 28.30
N ARG A 221 3.69 -17.72 28.71
CA ARG A 221 4.89 -18.43 29.17
C ARG A 221 5.94 -18.53 28.06
N VAL A 222 5.52 -18.82 26.83
CA VAL A 222 6.40 -18.91 25.67
C VAL A 222 6.99 -17.54 25.33
N PHE A 223 6.17 -16.50 25.27
CA PHE A 223 6.64 -15.12 25.08
C PHE A 223 7.62 -14.69 26.17
N LYS A 224 7.33 -15.00 27.43
CA LYS A 224 8.21 -14.71 28.56
C LYS A 224 9.55 -15.45 28.45
N GLY A 225 9.54 -16.68 27.95
CA GLY A 225 10.75 -17.46 27.65
C GLY A 225 11.65 -16.82 26.60
N HIS A 226 11.08 -16.06 25.67
CA HIS A 226 11.78 -15.40 24.57
C HIS A 226 11.90 -13.87 24.73
N LYS A 227 11.59 -13.33 25.92
CA LYS A 227 11.48 -11.89 26.16
C LYS A 227 12.74 -11.10 25.75
N ASN A 228 13.93 -11.69 25.89
CA ASN A 228 15.19 -11.04 25.53
C ASN A 228 15.33 -10.94 24.00
N THR A 229 15.07 -12.03 23.28
CA THR A 229 15.06 -12.05 21.81
C THR A 229 14.03 -11.07 21.26
N LEU A 230 12.80 -11.12 21.76
CA LEU A 230 11.72 -10.20 21.37
C LEU A 230 12.07 -8.74 21.67
N GLY A 231 12.69 -8.47 22.83
CA GLY A 231 13.17 -7.14 23.20
C GLY A 231 14.23 -6.61 22.24
N SER A 232 15.22 -7.44 21.88
CA SER A 232 16.25 -7.07 20.91
C SER A 232 15.69 -6.82 19.50
N LEU A 233 14.73 -7.63 19.04
CA LEU A 233 14.07 -7.44 17.75
C LEU A 233 13.25 -6.14 17.71
N LEU A 234 12.48 -5.87 18.77
CA LEU A 234 11.75 -4.61 18.90
C LEU A 234 12.70 -3.40 18.93
N ALA A 235 13.79 -3.48 19.70
CA ALA A 235 14.81 -2.43 19.74
C ALA A 235 15.41 -2.18 18.35
N GLY A 236 15.72 -3.25 17.59
CA GLY A 236 16.17 -3.14 16.20
C GLY A 236 15.18 -2.43 15.29
N SER A 237 13.88 -2.75 15.40
CA SER A 237 12.83 -2.05 14.64
C SER A 237 12.75 -0.56 15.00
N ILE A 238 12.81 -0.22 16.29
CA ILE A 238 12.77 1.18 16.76
C ILE A 238 14.01 1.95 16.27
N LEU A 239 15.20 1.33 16.33
CA LEU A 239 16.44 1.94 15.85
C LEU A 239 16.39 2.22 14.34
N ARG A 240 15.78 1.32 13.56
CA ARG A 240 15.54 1.56 12.13
C ARG A 240 14.66 2.77 11.91
N ASP A 241 13.54 2.88 12.61
CA ASP A 241 12.59 3.98 12.43
C ASP A 241 13.21 5.32 12.86
N LYS A 242 13.99 5.32 13.95
CA LYS A 242 14.80 6.45 14.39
C LYS A 242 15.83 6.86 13.33
N TYR A 243 16.65 5.91 12.85
CA TYR A 243 17.65 6.17 11.82
C TYR A 243 17.02 6.79 10.56
N LEU A 244 15.94 6.20 10.04
CA LEU A 244 15.25 6.70 8.85
C LEU A 244 14.64 8.10 9.04
N ALA A 245 14.23 8.45 10.26
CA ALA A 245 13.77 9.79 10.58
C ALA A 245 14.93 10.78 10.60
N GLU A 246 16.00 10.45 11.31
CA GLU A 246 17.19 11.30 11.45
C GLU A 246 17.87 11.59 10.11
N VAL A 247 18.15 10.55 9.30
CA VAL A 247 18.84 10.74 8.02
C VAL A 247 18.02 11.54 7.02
N ARG A 248 16.69 11.49 7.12
CA ARG A 248 15.78 12.30 6.29
C ARG A 248 15.41 13.66 6.92
N GLY A 249 16.06 14.05 8.01
CA GLY A 249 15.87 15.36 8.64
C GLY A 249 14.52 15.54 9.35
N TYR A 250 13.86 14.47 9.77
CA TYR A 250 12.68 14.56 10.62
C TYR A 250 13.08 14.70 12.10
N PRO A 251 12.33 15.46 12.91
CA PRO A 251 12.65 15.62 14.34
C PRO A 251 12.39 14.36 15.17
N SER A 252 11.56 13.43 14.68
CA SER A 252 11.31 12.14 15.32
C SER A 252 10.72 11.13 14.33
N ALA A 253 10.75 9.85 14.71
CA ALA A 253 10.07 8.77 13.96
C ALA A 253 8.56 9.00 13.84
N LEU A 254 7.93 9.56 14.88
CA LEU A 254 6.51 9.93 14.86
C LEU A 254 6.23 11.05 13.84
N ALA A 255 7.05 12.10 13.83
CA ALA A 255 6.91 13.20 12.87
C ALA A 255 7.04 12.69 11.42
N LYS A 256 7.99 11.77 11.16
CA LYS A 256 8.12 11.12 9.86
C LYS A 256 6.87 10.33 9.48
N ALA A 257 6.29 9.56 10.42
CA ALA A 257 5.10 8.75 10.16
C ALA A 257 3.85 9.62 9.85
N LEU A 258 3.69 10.73 10.56
CA LEU A 258 2.56 11.66 10.41
C LEU A 258 2.71 12.63 9.23
N TYR A 259 3.91 12.74 8.67
CA TYR A 259 4.23 13.76 7.67
C TYR A 259 3.38 13.68 6.39
N ARG A 260 3.16 12.44 5.90
CA ARG A 260 2.42 12.16 4.66
C ARG A 260 1.00 12.71 4.73
N ASP A 261 0.34 12.49 5.85
CA ASP A 261 -1.05 12.89 6.07
C ASP A 261 -1.18 14.31 6.63
N ASN A 262 -0.05 15.01 6.79
CA ASN A 262 0.01 16.38 7.33
C ASN A 262 -0.67 16.50 8.70
N ILE A 263 -0.48 15.50 9.56
CA ILE A 263 -1.02 15.47 10.91
C ILE A 263 -0.06 16.20 11.87
N SER A 264 -0.61 17.07 12.72
CA SER A 264 0.18 17.78 13.74
C SER A 264 0.73 16.83 14.79
N MET A 265 1.84 17.22 15.41
CA MET A 265 2.42 16.53 16.55
C MET A 265 1.78 16.92 17.89
N ASP A 266 0.98 17.98 17.89
CA ASP A 266 0.28 18.55 19.05
C ASP A 266 -1.08 17.88 19.31
#